data_AF-A0A7X8VER7-F1
#
_entry.id   AF-A0A7X8VER7-F1
#
_cell.length_a   1.000
_cell.length_b   1.000
_cell.length_c   1.000
_cell.angle_alpha   90.00
_cell.angle_beta   90.00
_cell.angle_gamma   90.00
#
_symmetry.space_group_name_H-M   'P 1'
#
loop_
_entity.id
_entity.type
_entity.pdbx_description
1 polymer ?
#
loop_
_entity_poly.entity_id
_entity_poly.type
_entity_poly.pdbx_seq_one_letter_code
_entity_poly.pdbx_strand_id
1 'polypeptide(L)' 'MHIEIRGAEKLSFREKQVVVLKESGKSTEEISKILKISASTVATLYNRARSKGYEVVIILPGDVLGLFNEEGDDDE' A
#
# COMPACT_ATOMS: atom_id res chain seq x y z
N MET A 1 9.93 -6.62 -2.11
CA MET A 1 9.09 -5.54 -1.55
C MET A 1 7.84 -6.17 -0.97
N HIS A 2 7.63 -6.05 0.34
CA HIS A 2 6.45 -6.57 1.04
C HIS A 2 5.64 -5.38 1.54
N ILE A 3 4.34 -5.35 1.23
CA ILE A 3 3.44 -4.26 1.62
C ILE A 3 2.36 -4.81 2.54
N GLU A 4 2.14 -4.13 3.67
CA GLU A 4 1.04 -4.39 4.59
C GLU A 4 0.11 -3.19 4.66
N ILE A 5 -1.19 -3.44 4.84
CA ILE A 5 -2.19 -2.40 5.10
C ILE A 5 -2.68 -2.58 6.53
N ARG A 6 -2.30 -1.68 7.43
CA ARG A 6 -2.77 -1.65 8.82
C ARG A 6 -4.07 -0.84 8.93
N GLY A 7 -4.89 -1.16 9.93
CA GLY A 7 -6.20 -0.53 10.09
C GLY A 7 -7.24 -1.01 9.07
N ALA A 8 -6.95 -2.10 8.34
CA ALA A 8 -7.83 -2.64 7.32
C ALA A 8 -9.19 -3.06 7.90
N GLU A 9 -9.28 -3.45 9.16
CA GLU A 9 -10.52 -3.77 9.88
C GLU A 9 -11.52 -2.62 9.92
N LYS A 10 -11.05 -1.36 9.84
CA LYS A 10 -11.91 -0.17 9.77
C LYS A 10 -12.53 0.03 8.38
N LEU A 11 -11.99 -0.61 7.35
CA LEU A 11 -12.40 -0.47 5.96
C LEU A 11 -13.53 -1.43 5.59
N SER A 12 -14.49 -0.95 4.80
CA SER A 12 -15.47 -1.82 4.16
C SER A 12 -14.79 -2.71 3.11
N PHE A 13 -15.44 -3.81 2.72
CA PHE A 13 -14.87 -4.72 1.71
C PHE A 13 -14.52 -3.99 0.40
N ARG A 14 -15.38 -3.07 -0.05
CA ARG A 14 -15.14 -2.29 -1.28
C ARG A 14 -14.00 -1.30 -1.12
N GLU A 15 -13.86 -0.67 0.05
CA GLU A 15 -12.72 0.19 0.37
C GLU A 15 -11.42 -0.62 0.36
N LYS A 16 -11.39 -1.81 0.99
CA LYS A 16 -10.22 -2.71 0.96
C LYS A 16 -9.80 -3.04 -0.46
N GLN A 17 -10.74 -3.41 -1.33
CA GLN A 17 -10.45 -3.71 -2.74
C GLN A 17 -9.81 -2.51 -3.46
N VAL A 18 -10.35 -1.31 -3.28
CA VAL A 18 -9.83 -0.09 -3.91
C VAL A 18 -8.43 0.24 -3.37
N VAL A 19 -8.24 0.23 -2.05
CA VAL A 19 -6.95 0.52 -1.41
C VAL A 19 -5.90 -0.48 -1.88
N VAL A 20 -6.16 -1.80 -1.79
CA VAL A 20 -5.19 -2.82 -2.21
C VAL A 20 -4.72 -2.59 -3.65
N LEU A 21 -5.65 -2.37 -4.59
CA LEU A 21 -5.27 -2.13 -5.98
C LEU A 21 -4.50 -0.82 -6.16
N LYS A 22 -4.91 0.25 -5.47
CA LYS A 22 -4.28 1.57 -5.59
C LYS A 22 -2.85 1.56 -5.04
N GLU A 23 -2.65 1.00 -3.85
CA GLU A 23 -1.33 0.88 -3.20
C GLU A 23 -0.43 -0.14 -3.91
N SER A 24 -1.01 -1.08 -4.65
CA SER A 24 -0.27 -1.98 -5.55
C SER A 24 0.09 -1.33 -6.90
N GLY A 25 -0.18 -0.02 -7.08
CA GLY A 25 0.23 0.76 -8.24
C GLY A 25 -0.76 0.83 -9.40
N LYS A 26 -2.02 0.37 -9.22
CA LYS A 26 -3.03 0.42 -10.30
C LYS A 26 -3.59 1.83 -10.52
N SER A 27 -3.78 2.18 -11.79
CA SER A 27 -4.46 3.42 -12.18
C SER A 27 -5.94 3.39 -11.79
N THR A 28 -6.57 4.56 -11.69
CA THR A 28 -8.00 4.64 -11.42
C THR A 28 -8.82 3.99 -12.54
N GLU A 29 -8.42 4.13 -13.81
CA GLU A 29 -9.10 3.44 -14.93
C GLU A 29 -8.96 1.91 -14.84
N GLU A 30 -7.78 1.41 -14.47
CA GLU A 30 -7.57 -0.04 -14.26
C GLU A 30 -8.49 -0.56 -13.16
N ILE A 31 -8.53 0.13 -12.00
CA ILE A 31 -9.37 -0.24 -10.87
C ILE A 31 -10.85 -0.23 -11.26
N SER A 32 -11.30 0.79 -11.99
CA SER A 32 -12.67 0.88 -12.51
C SER A 32 -13.04 -0.31 -13.39
N LYS A 33 -12.14 -0.74 -14.28
CA LYS A 33 -12.34 -1.93 -15.14
C LYS A 33 -12.37 -3.23 -14.32
N ILE A 34 -11.43 -3.40 -13.38
CA ILE A 34 -11.31 -4.60 -12.54
C ILE A 34 -12.55 -4.76 -11.64
N LEU A 35 -12.96 -3.69 -10.97
CA LEU A 35 -14.06 -3.72 -9.99
C LEU A 35 -15.44 -3.46 -10.59
N LYS A 36 -15.50 -3.12 -11.89
CA LYS A 36 -16.73 -2.78 -12.64
C LYS A 36 -17.52 -1.65 -11.97
N ILE A 37 -16.83 -0.58 -11.59
CA ILE A 37 -17.40 0.63 -10.97
C ILE A 37 -16.86 1.88 -11.65
N SER A 38 -17.57 3.01 -11.54
CA SER A 38 -17.12 4.26 -12.13
C SER A 38 -15.85 4.79 -11.45
N ALA A 39 -15.08 5.60 -12.17
CA ALA A 39 -13.91 6.29 -11.61
C ALA A 39 -14.28 7.20 -10.42
N SER A 40 -15.47 7.81 -10.45
CA SER A 40 -15.99 8.61 -9.34
C SER A 40 -16.26 7.77 -8.08
N THR A 41 -16.78 6.55 -8.24
CA THR A 41 -16.95 5.61 -7.12
C THR A 41 -15.61 5.16 -6.56
N VAL A 42 -14.60 4.89 -7.42
CA VAL A 42 -13.23 4.58 -6.96
C VAL A 42 -12.68 5.73 -6.11
N ALA A 43 -12.75 6.97 -6.61
CA ALA A 43 -12.28 8.15 -5.87
C ALA A 43 -13.01 8.33 -4.53
N THR A 44 -14.33 8.13 -4.50
CA THR A 44 -15.14 8.24 -3.29
C THR A 44 -14.75 7.20 -2.25
N LEU A 45 -14.60 5.93 -2.66
CA LEU A 45 -14.20 4.84 -1.77
C LEU A 45 -12.78 5.04 -1.25
N TYR A 46 -11.85 5.47 -2.10
CA TYR A 46 -10.48 5.74 -1.72
C TYR A 46 -10.37 6.87 -0.70
N ASN A 47 -11.06 8.00 -0.94
CA ASN A 47 -11.09 9.12 0.00
C ASN A 47 -11.70 8.72 1.35
N ARG A 48 -12.80 7.97 1.34
CA ARG A 48 -13.42 7.46 2.56
C ARG A 48 -12.49 6.53 3.33
N ALA A 49 -11.77 5.65 2.62
CA ALA A 49 -10.78 4.79 3.25
C ALA A 49 -9.67 5.61 3.93
N ARG A 50 -9.10 6.61 3.24
CA ARG A 50 -8.07 7.49 3.82
C ARG A 50 -8.55 8.22 5.07
N SER A 51 -9.80 8.70 5.08
CA SER A 51 -10.38 9.35 6.26
C SER A 51 -10.54 8.43 7.48
N LYS A 52 -10.54 7.11 7.30
CA LYS A 52 -10.58 6.12 8.39
C LYS A 52 -9.20 5.84 9.00
N GLY A 53 -8.13 6.36 8.40
CA GLY A 53 -6.76 6.26 8.91
C GLY A 53 -6.19 4.84 8.81
N TYR A 54 -6.29 4.21 7.64
CA TYR A 54 -5.44 3.04 7.35
C TYR A 54 -4.00 3.50 7.07
N GLU A 55 -3.04 2.63 7.31
CA GLU A 55 -1.62 2.90 7.06
C GLU A 55 -1.08 1.88 6.06
N VAL A 56 -0.21 2.35 5.16
CA VAL A 56 0.55 1.49 4.23
C VAL A 56 1.95 1.37 4.79
N VAL A 57 2.35 0.13 5.10
CA VAL A 57 3.67 -0.17 5.65
C VAL A 57 4.42 -0.99 4.62
N ILE A 58 5.61 -0.52 4.25
CA ILE A 58 6.54 -1.30 3.44
C ILE A 58 7.53 -1.97 4.39
N ILE A 59 7.60 -3.29 4.35
CA ILE A 59 8.61 -4.06 5.08
C ILE A 59 9.75 -4.33 4.11
N LEU A 60 10.92 -3.80 4.47
CA LEU A 60 12.16 -3.98 3.75
C LEU A 60 13.13 -4.79 4.61
N PRO A 61 13.74 -5.87 4.07
CA PRO A 61 14.91 -6.48 4.68
C PRO A 61 16.03 -5.44 4.85
N GLY A 62 16.73 -5.47 5.98
CA GLY A 62 17.72 -4.45 6.36
C GLY A 62 18.88 -4.29 5.38
N ASP A 63 19.28 -5.40 4.77
CA ASP A 63 20.27 -5.55 3.71
C ASP A 63 19.88 -4.78 2.43
N VAL A 64 18.58 -4.69 2.11
CA VAL A 64 18.10 -4.00 0.89
C VAL A 64 18.35 -2.49 0.92
N LEU A 65 18.41 -1.91 2.11
CA LEU A 65 18.66 -0.47 2.28
C LEU A 65 20.15 -0.14 2.45
N GLY A 66 21.05 -1.13 2.45
CA GLY A 66 22.48 -0.93 2.70
C GLY A 66 22.77 -0.30 4.07
N LEU A 67 21.83 -0.42 5.03
CA LEU A 67 21.95 0.18 6.36
C LEU A 67 22.90 -0.59 7.28
N PHE A 68 23.17 -1.84 6.94
CA PHE A 68 24.08 -2.73 7.65
C PHE A 68 25.23 -3.07 6.71
N ASN A 69 26.00 -2.06 6.29
CA ASN A 69 27.38 -2.34 5.91
C ASN A 69 28.09 -2.67 7.22
N GLU A 70 28.58 -3.89 7.32
CA GLU A 70 29.51 -4.32 8.36
C GLU A 70 30.57 -3.22 8.49
N GLU A 71 30.65 -2.61 9.68
CA GLU A 71 31.81 -1.80 10.06
C GLU A 71 33.02 -2.63 9.66
N GLY A 72 33.84 -2.06 8.77
CA GLY A 72 34.97 -2.77 8.21
C GLY A 72 35.75 -3.43 9.33
N ASP A 73 36.12 -4.69 9.10
CA ASP A 73 37.33 -5.25 9.67
C ASP A 73 38.42 -4.17 9.49
N ASP A 74 38.71 -3.44 10.56
CA ASP A 74 39.95 -2.68 10.68
C ASP A 74 41.05 -3.75 10.64
N ASP A 75 41.63 -3.90 9.46
CA ASP A 75 42.80 -4.71 9.15
C ASP A 75 43.88 -4.57 10.26
N GLU A 76 44.30 -5.71 10.84
CA GLU A 76 45.65 -5.90 11.39
C GLU A 76 46.53 -6.67 10.40
#